data_AF-A0A2T1CAS4-F1
#
_entry.id   AF-A0A2T1CAS4-F1
#
_cell.length_a   1.000
_cell.length_b   1.000
_cell.length_c   1.000
_cell.angle_alpha   90.00
_cell.angle_beta   90.00
_cell.angle_gamma   90.00
#
_symmetry.space_group_name_H-M   'P 1'
#
loop_
_entity.id
_entity.type
_entity.pdbx_description
1 polymer ?
#
loop_
_entity_poly.entity_id
_entity_poly.type
_entity_poly.pdbx_seq_one_letter_code
_entity_poly.pdbx_strand_id
1 'polypeptide(L)'
;MKRFLIPALAVGVVLATTSQSQAASLTPPTPLVLDTFDTGNFRLDKSAGTTTGTFSTTQTGSGILGTERRVQFTISNHPDNRSAIVEVRDGEFTLDTGPNVLTSVLMTWDGIGNGSLNKDLTTGGLDAFRVGITDIDQDANLKFTVTDTLGRSSFLTKNNLGFGDSFFNFADFVAVGTNPSADFTSVKSVKLQVTSPTAIDMQLQFLEAAKVPPATVPEPFTMLGSVAALGFGAAFRRKYQKKA
;
A
#
# COMPACT_ATOMS: atom_id res chain seq x y z
N MET A 1 83.36 -2.96 22.10
CA MET A 1 82.25 -3.93 22.10
C MET A 1 80.97 -3.22 21.67
N LYS A 2 80.42 -3.55 20.49
CA LYS A 2 79.19 -2.93 19.94
C LYS A 2 77.97 -3.76 20.36
N ARG A 3 77.01 -3.16 21.06
CA ARG A 3 75.75 -3.82 21.46
C ARG A 3 74.70 -3.63 20.36
N PHE A 4 74.19 -4.74 19.83
CA PHE A 4 73.06 -4.76 18.89
C PHE A 4 71.74 -4.70 19.67
N LEU A 5 70.92 -3.69 19.40
CA LEU A 5 69.52 -3.64 19.86
C LEU A 5 68.66 -4.48 18.91
N ILE A 6 67.92 -5.45 19.46
CA ILE A 6 66.90 -6.21 18.75
C ILE A 6 65.56 -5.49 18.95
N PRO A 7 64.87 -5.01 17.90
CA PRO A 7 63.56 -4.42 18.06
C PRO A 7 62.52 -5.53 18.31
N ALA A 8 61.83 -5.45 19.44
CA ALA A 8 60.71 -6.33 19.74
C ALA A 8 59.50 -5.91 18.88
N LEU A 9 59.09 -6.79 17.96
CA LEU A 9 57.85 -6.63 17.20
C LEU A 9 56.66 -6.94 18.12
N ALA A 10 55.88 -5.93 18.49
CA ALA A 10 54.60 -6.13 19.17
C ALA A 10 53.55 -6.57 18.15
N VAL A 11 53.18 -7.85 18.16
CA VAL A 11 52.07 -8.38 17.36
C VAL A 11 50.78 -8.16 18.13
N GLY A 12 50.02 -7.13 17.76
CA GLY A 12 48.68 -6.88 18.28
C GLY A 12 47.68 -7.88 17.69
N VAL A 13 47.08 -8.71 18.54
CA VAL A 13 45.97 -9.60 18.15
C VAL A 13 44.69 -8.77 18.13
N VAL A 14 44.12 -8.53 16.95
CA VAL A 14 42.79 -7.92 16.81
C VAL A 14 41.76 -9.05 16.92
N LEU A 15 41.07 -9.13 18.05
CA LEU A 15 39.88 -9.98 18.19
C LEU A 15 38.71 -9.29 17.50
N ALA A 16 38.30 -9.80 16.34
CA ALA A 16 37.04 -9.45 15.71
C ALA A 16 35.94 -10.35 16.29
N THR A 17 35.10 -9.81 17.17
CA THR A 17 33.89 -10.51 17.61
C THR A 17 32.82 -10.35 16.53
N THR A 18 32.49 -11.44 15.85
CA THR A 18 31.33 -11.47 14.95
C THR A 18 30.09 -11.66 15.82
N SER A 19 29.37 -10.57 16.12
CA SER A 19 28.02 -10.68 16.67
C SER A 19 27.12 -11.30 15.59
N GLN A 20 26.75 -12.57 15.75
CA GLN A 20 25.64 -13.14 15.00
C GLN A 20 24.38 -12.39 15.43
N SER A 21 23.90 -11.45 14.62
CA SER A 21 22.57 -10.92 14.78
C SER A 21 21.60 -12.08 14.54
N GLN A 22 20.93 -12.56 15.59
CA GLN A 22 19.74 -13.37 15.40
C GLN A 22 18.76 -12.53 14.61
N ALA A 23 18.54 -12.89 13.35
CA ALA A 23 17.43 -12.37 12.58
C ALA A 23 16.17 -12.78 13.34
N ALA A 24 15.51 -11.80 13.97
CA ALA A 24 14.20 -12.04 14.53
C ALA A 24 13.34 -12.68 13.45
N SER A 25 12.63 -13.75 13.78
CA SER A 25 11.65 -14.36 12.88
C SER A 25 10.54 -13.34 12.63
N LEU A 26 10.71 -12.52 11.61
CA LEU A 26 9.76 -11.51 11.18
C LEU A 26 8.64 -12.20 10.41
N THR A 27 7.75 -12.90 11.11
CA THR A 27 6.47 -13.27 10.50
C THR A 27 5.77 -11.95 10.18
N PRO A 28 5.49 -11.65 8.90
CA PRO A 28 4.80 -10.42 8.55
C PRO A 28 3.44 -10.41 9.24
N PRO A 29 2.97 -9.26 9.73
CA PRO A 29 1.67 -9.19 10.39
C PRO A 29 0.57 -9.57 9.40
N THR A 30 -0.43 -10.30 9.90
CA THR A 30 -1.60 -10.66 9.10
C THR A 30 -2.36 -9.38 8.71
N PRO A 31 -2.62 -9.14 7.42
CA PRO A 31 -3.43 -8.00 6.99
C PRO A 31 -4.82 -8.03 7.60
N LEU A 32 -5.37 -6.85 7.86
CA LEU A 32 -6.78 -6.67 8.21
C LEU A 32 -7.56 -6.38 6.94
N VAL A 33 -8.33 -7.36 6.48
CA VAL A 33 -9.16 -7.24 5.28
C VAL A 33 -10.25 -6.18 5.47
N LEU A 34 -10.32 -5.23 4.54
CA LEU A 34 -11.38 -4.24 4.44
C LEU A 34 -12.50 -4.74 3.53
N ASP A 35 -12.14 -5.27 2.37
CA ASP A 35 -13.07 -5.82 1.40
C ASP A 35 -12.36 -6.79 0.45
N THR A 36 -12.93 -7.97 0.23
CA THR A 36 -12.47 -8.92 -0.80
C THR A 36 -13.33 -8.89 -2.06
N PHE A 37 -14.42 -8.12 -2.07
CA PHE A 37 -15.40 -8.06 -3.16
C PHE A 37 -16.06 -9.41 -3.52
N ASP A 38 -15.80 -10.49 -2.77
CA ASP A 38 -16.47 -11.80 -2.94
C ASP A 38 -17.91 -11.82 -2.40
N THR A 39 -18.29 -10.80 -1.63
CA THR A 39 -19.61 -10.71 -1.01
C THR A 39 -20.39 -9.49 -1.51
N GLY A 40 -21.68 -9.70 -1.73
CA GLY A 40 -22.62 -8.64 -2.09
C GLY A 40 -22.50 -8.22 -3.56
N ASN A 41 -22.68 -9.16 -4.48
CA ASN A 41 -22.69 -8.86 -5.91
C ASN A 41 -23.76 -7.82 -6.24
N PHE A 42 -23.42 -6.83 -7.04
CA PHE A 42 -24.36 -5.84 -7.54
C PHE A 42 -23.86 -5.24 -8.84
N ARG A 43 -24.78 -4.69 -9.64
CA ARG A 43 -24.44 -3.91 -10.83
C ARG A 43 -25.32 -2.68 -10.92
N LEU A 44 -24.70 -1.51 -11.03
CA LEU A 44 -25.32 -0.24 -11.37
C LEU A 44 -24.95 0.08 -12.81
N ASP A 45 -25.88 -0.18 -13.73
CA ASP A 45 -25.68 0.01 -15.16
C ASP A 45 -26.48 1.22 -15.66
N LYS A 46 -25.77 2.19 -16.25
CA LYS A 46 -26.35 3.39 -16.85
C LYS A 46 -26.01 3.53 -18.33
N SER A 47 -25.86 2.42 -19.04
CA SER A 47 -25.51 2.41 -20.47
C SER A 47 -26.60 2.88 -21.45
N ALA A 48 -27.73 3.37 -20.94
CA ALA A 48 -28.84 3.88 -21.76
C ALA A 48 -29.19 5.33 -21.41
N GLY A 49 -29.26 6.18 -22.44
CA GLY A 49 -29.70 7.57 -22.37
C GLY A 49 -28.68 8.55 -21.78
N THR A 50 -29.14 9.73 -21.36
CA THR A 50 -28.32 10.80 -20.75
C THR A 50 -28.53 10.88 -19.24
N THR A 51 -28.30 9.78 -18.52
CA THR A 51 -28.65 9.74 -17.10
C THR A 51 -27.57 10.42 -16.25
N THR A 52 -27.94 11.48 -15.53
CA THR A 52 -27.13 12.08 -14.47
C THR A 52 -27.77 11.89 -13.10
N GLY A 53 -26.96 11.99 -12.05
CA GLY A 53 -27.42 11.86 -10.66
C GLY A 53 -26.57 10.91 -9.84
N THR A 54 -27.04 10.61 -8.62
CA THR A 54 -26.39 9.72 -7.68
C THR A 54 -27.24 8.47 -7.47
N PHE A 55 -26.62 7.32 -7.68
CA PHE A 55 -27.19 6.00 -7.46
C PHE A 55 -26.46 5.36 -6.29
N SER A 56 -27.18 4.64 -5.42
CA SER A 56 -26.57 4.00 -4.29
C SER A 56 -27.05 2.58 -4.11
N THR A 57 -26.18 1.77 -3.53
CA THR A 57 -26.49 0.43 -3.09
C THR A 57 -25.72 0.13 -1.81
N THR A 58 -26.25 -0.76 -0.98
CA THR A 58 -25.62 -1.18 0.28
C THR A 58 -25.56 -2.70 0.31
N GLN A 59 -24.39 -3.23 0.63
CA GLN A 59 -24.10 -4.65 0.73
C GLN A 59 -23.75 -4.96 2.17
N THR A 60 -24.15 -6.13 2.64
CA THR A 60 -23.74 -6.65 3.94
C THR A 60 -23.12 -8.04 3.80
N GLY A 61 -22.14 -8.36 4.66
CA GLY A 61 -21.42 -9.63 4.55
C GLY A 61 -20.17 -9.74 5.43
N SER A 62 -19.73 -10.97 5.70
CA SER A 62 -18.57 -11.23 6.56
C SER A 62 -17.22 -10.90 5.94
N GLY A 63 -17.13 -10.79 4.60
CA GLY A 63 -15.94 -10.35 3.86
C GLY A 63 -15.76 -8.83 3.78
N ILE A 64 -16.65 -8.07 4.44
CA ILE A 64 -16.67 -6.60 4.43
C ILE A 64 -16.37 -6.10 5.85
N LEU A 65 -15.40 -5.21 6.01
CA LEU A 65 -15.10 -4.60 7.30
C LEU A 65 -16.32 -3.85 7.84
N GLY A 66 -16.68 -4.14 9.10
CA GLY A 66 -17.90 -3.60 9.69
C GLY A 66 -19.18 -4.25 9.19
N THR A 67 -19.08 -5.27 8.32
CA THR A 67 -20.19 -6.04 7.75
C THR A 67 -21.14 -5.26 6.84
N GLU A 68 -20.81 -4.01 6.49
CA GLU A 68 -21.56 -3.16 5.56
C GLU A 68 -20.60 -2.39 4.65
N ARG A 69 -20.89 -2.38 3.35
CA ARG A 69 -20.29 -1.49 2.35
C ARG A 69 -21.41 -0.73 1.67
N ARG A 70 -21.32 0.59 1.65
CA ARG A 70 -22.17 1.44 0.81
C ARG A 70 -21.40 1.92 -0.40
N VAL A 71 -21.99 1.77 -1.58
CA VAL A 71 -21.43 2.30 -2.83
C VAL A 71 -22.36 3.41 -3.33
N GLN A 72 -21.79 4.60 -3.55
CA GLN A 72 -22.47 5.72 -4.19
C GLN A 72 -21.80 6.01 -5.54
N PHE A 73 -22.55 5.84 -6.61
CA PHE A 73 -22.11 6.09 -7.98
C PHE A 73 -22.77 7.39 -8.48
N THR A 74 -21.96 8.41 -8.68
CA THR A 74 -22.42 9.72 -9.17
C THR A 74 -21.98 9.92 -10.60
N ILE A 75 -22.91 10.28 -11.46
CA ILE A 75 -22.68 10.64 -12.86
C ILE A 75 -23.02 12.12 -13.02
N SER A 76 -22.01 12.94 -13.30
CA SER A 76 -22.18 14.39 -13.49
C SER A 76 -22.28 14.80 -14.96
N ASN A 77 -21.78 13.97 -15.87
CA ASN A 77 -21.94 14.13 -17.32
C ASN A 77 -22.12 12.77 -17.98
N HIS A 78 -23.14 12.63 -18.83
CA HIS A 78 -23.46 11.38 -19.53
C HIS A 78 -23.94 11.65 -20.96
N PRO A 79 -23.02 11.71 -21.94
CA PRO A 79 -23.40 11.85 -23.35
C PRO A 79 -24.24 10.68 -23.83
N ASP A 80 -25.08 10.91 -24.85
CA ASP A 80 -25.88 9.86 -25.45
C ASP A 80 -25.03 8.69 -25.95
N ASN A 81 -25.56 7.47 -25.78
CA ASN A 81 -24.95 6.21 -26.22
C ASN A 81 -23.57 5.93 -25.61
N ARG A 82 -23.35 6.30 -24.34
CA ARG A 82 -22.16 5.94 -23.56
C ARG A 82 -22.52 5.02 -22.40
N SER A 83 -21.57 4.16 -22.02
CA SER A 83 -21.67 3.28 -20.86
C SER A 83 -21.21 3.98 -19.60
N ALA A 84 -21.83 3.65 -18.48
CA ALA A 84 -21.34 4.00 -17.15
C ALA A 84 -21.80 2.90 -16.19
N ILE A 85 -20.85 2.07 -15.79
CA ILE A 85 -21.09 0.82 -15.08
C ILE A 85 -20.24 0.81 -13.83
N VAL A 86 -20.87 0.51 -12.69
CA VAL A 86 -20.19 0.13 -11.46
C VAL A 86 -20.72 -1.23 -11.04
N GLU A 87 -19.83 -2.18 -10.81
CA GLU A 87 -20.19 -3.55 -10.44
C GLU A 87 -19.26 -4.06 -9.34
N VAL A 88 -19.79 -4.94 -8.50
CA VAL A 88 -19.00 -5.89 -7.72
C VAL A 88 -19.44 -7.28 -8.11
N ARG A 89 -18.51 -8.09 -8.59
CA ARG A 89 -18.77 -9.46 -9.06
C ARG A 89 -17.47 -10.26 -9.04
N ASP A 90 -17.59 -11.56 -8.75
CA ASP A 90 -16.51 -12.53 -8.90
C ASP A 90 -15.19 -12.14 -8.18
N GLY A 91 -15.30 -11.48 -7.02
CA GLY A 91 -14.15 -11.07 -6.21
C GLY A 91 -13.52 -9.75 -6.65
N GLU A 92 -14.19 -8.97 -7.50
CA GLU A 92 -13.67 -7.71 -8.01
C GLU A 92 -14.72 -6.58 -7.94
N PHE A 93 -14.24 -5.37 -7.68
CA PHE A 93 -14.95 -4.13 -7.97
C PHE A 93 -14.53 -3.64 -9.36
N THR A 94 -15.50 -3.28 -10.19
CA THR A 94 -15.27 -2.75 -11.54
C THR A 94 -15.96 -1.39 -11.69
N LEU A 95 -15.23 -0.44 -12.25
CA LEU A 95 -15.75 0.83 -12.77
C LEU A 95 -15.37 0.89 -14.25
N ASP A 96 -16.36 0.88 -15.14
CA ASP A 96 -16.22 1.00 -16.59
C ASP A 96 -17.06 2.19 -17.03
N THR A 97 -16.41 3.16 -17.68
CA THR A 97 -17.09 4.35 -18.17
C THR A 97 -16.62 4.72 -19.56
N GLY A 98 -17.57 4.92 -20.45
CA GLY A 98 -17.31 5.31 -21.81
C GLY A 98 -16.73 6.72 -21.93
N PRO A 99 -16.20 7.07 -23.12
CA PRO A 99 -15.64 8.40 -23.39
C PRO A 99 -16.57 9.55 -23.02
N ASN A 100 -16.00 10.58 -22.39
CA ASN A 100 -16.66 11.80 -21.93
C ASN A 100 -17.74 11.61 -20.85
N VAL A 101 -17.87 10.41 -20.26
CA VAL A 101 -18.69 10.23 -19.07
C VAL A 101 -17.88 10.67 -17.85
N LEU A 102 -18.42 11.59 -17.06
CA LEU A 102 -17.77 12.05 -15.82
C LEU A 102 -18.44 11.37 -14.64
N THR A 103 -17.66 10.58 -13.90
CA THR A 103 -18.17 9.81 -12.76
C THR A 103 -17.33 10.00 -11.49
N SER A 104 -17.97 9.73 -10.36
CA SER A 104 -17.29 9.49 -9.10
C SER A 104 -17.96 8.34 -8.37
N VAL A 105 -17.14 7.43 -7.86
CA VAL A 105 -17.60 6.36 -6.98
C VAL A 105 -17.10 6.66 -5.57
N LEU A 106 -17.99 6.60 -4.59
CA LEU A 106 -17.63 6.66 -3.18
C LEU A 106 -18.06 5.34 -2.51
N MET A 107 -17.09 4.56 -2.10
CA MET A 107 -17.28 3.39 -1.23
C MET A 107 -17.09 3.82 0.22
N THR A 108 -17.99 3.38 1.09
CA THR A 108 -17.94 3.65 2.54
C THR A 108 -18.08 2.34 3.31
N TRP A 109 -17.14 2.12 4.23
CA TRP A 109 -17.19 1.08 5.27
C TRP A 109 -17.31 1.78 6.62
N ASP A 110 -18.48 1.80 7.22
CA ASP A 110 -18.80 2.46 8.49
C ASP A 110 -19.47 1.55 9.52
N GLY A 111 -19.79 0.31 9.14
CA GLY A 111 -20.54 -0.64 9.95
C GLY A 111 -22.01 -0.66 9.57
N ILE A 112 -22.82 -1.51 10.22
CA ILE A 112 -24.25 -1.60 9.90
C ILE A 112 -24.99 -0.31 10.32
N GLY A 113 -25.72 0.30 9.37
CA GLY A 113 -26.65 1.40 9.60
C GLY A 113 -25.98 2.71 10.05
N ASN A 114 -26.34 3.21 11.24
CA ASN A 114 -25.67 4.36 11.87
C ASN A 114 -24.50 3.93 12.78
N GLY A 115 -24.01 2.70 12.59
CA GLY A 115 -22.91 2.12 13.35
C GLY A 115 -21.59 2.86 13.15
N SER A 116 -20.62 2.49 13.97
CA SER A 116 -19.22 2.88 13.85
C SER A 116 -18.41 1.60 13.77
N LEU A 117 -17.40 1.54 12.91
CA LEU A 117 -16.48 0.41 12.85
C LEU A 117 -15.91 0.08 14.23
N ASN A 118 -15.45 1.12 14.95
CA ASN A 118 -14.74 1.02 16.22
C ASN A 118 -13.60 -0.02 16.14
N LYS A 119 -12.75 0.14 15.12
CA LYS A 119 -11.64 -0.78 14.83
C LYS A 119 -10.30 -0.07 14.87
N ASP A 120 -9.33 -0.76 15.44
CA ASP A 120 -7.92 -0.43 15.34
C ASP A 120 -7.37 -0.97 14.02
N LEU A 121 -7.02 -0.08 13.09
CA LEU A 121 -6.42 -0.43 11.81
C LEU A 121 -4.90 -0.59 11.90
N THR A 122 -4.30 -0.34 13.07
CA THR A 122 -2.86 -0.44 13.35
C THR A 122 -2.48 -1.70 14.12
N THR A 123 -3.47 -2.49 14.56
CA THR A 123 -3.26 -3.74 15.29
C THR A 123 -2.27 -4.64 14.55
N GLY A 124 -1.27 -5.17 15.26
CA GLY A 124 -0.21 -5.98 14.64
C GLY A 124 0.86 -5.17 13.90
N GLY A 125 0.83 -3.84 14.00
CA GLY A 125 1.84 -2.96 13.39
C GLY A 125 1.57 -2.60 11.94
N LEU A 126 0.33 -2.80 11.47
CA LEU A 126 -0.15 -2.35 10.16
C LEU A 126 -0.05 -0.82 10.06
N ASP A 127 0.38 -0.32 8.92
CA ASP A 127 0.74 1.09 8.74
C ASP A 127 0.36 1.68 7.38
N ALA A 128 -0.39 0.93 6.56
CA ALA A 128 -0.92 1.41 5.30
C ALA A 128 -2.24 0.73 4.93
N PHE A 129 -3.02 1.37 4.06
CA PHE A 129 -3.95 0.61 3.22
C PHE A 129 -3.21 0.04 2.02
N ARG A 130 -3.55 -1.17 1.62
CA ARG A 130 -3.11 -1.80 0.37
C ARG A 130 -4.33 -2.04 -0.50
N VAL A 131 -4.23 -1.62 -1.75
CA VAL A 131 -5.24 -1.82 -2.78
C VAL A 131 -4.64 -2.69 -3.87
N GLY A 132 -5.29 -3.81 -4.19
CA GLY A 132 -4.92 -4.64 -5.34
C GLY A 132 -5.63 -4.13 -6.60
N ILE A 133 -4.89 -3.53 -7.53
CA ILE A 133 -5.40 -3.02 -8.80
C ILE A 133 -5.09 -4.04 -9.89
N THR A 134 -6.12 -4.67 -10.44
CA THR A 134 -5.98 -5.69 -11.50
C THR A 134 -6.05 -5.07 -12.89
N ASP A 135 -6.79 -3.97 -13.04
CA ASP A 135 -6.86 -3.22 -14.30
C ASP A 135 -6.99 -1.72 -14.05
N ILE A 136 -6.34 -0.92 -14.90
CA ILE A 136 -6.48 0.54 -14.97
C ILE A 136 -5.98 1.07 -16.32
N ASP A 137 -6.84 1.75 -17.07
CA ASP A 137 -6.51 2.26 -18.41
C ASP A 137 -6.09 3.74 -18.45
N GLN A 138 -6.55 4.55 -17.48
CA GLN A 138 -6.42 6.01 -17.47
C GLN A 138 -6.06 6.59 -16.08
N ASP A 139 -5.91 7.93 -16.00
CA ASP A 139 -5.49 8.69 -14.82
C ASP A 139 -6.58 8.74 -13.73
N ALA A 140 -6.92 7.59 -13.17
CA ALA A 140 -7.79 7.51 -12.01
C ALA A 140 -7.10 8.10 -10.77
N ASN A 141 -7.90 8.76 -9.94
CA ASN A 141 -7.48 9.20 -8.62
C ASN A 141 -8.22 8.38 -7.57
N LEU A 142 -7.47 7.80 -6.65
CA LEU A 142 -8.00 7.14 -5.47
C LEU A 142 -7.75 8.04 -4.26
N LYS A 143 -8.82 8.39 -3.56
CA LYS A 143 -8.76 9.15 -2.32
C LYS A 143 -9.32 8.32 -1.18
N PHE A 144 -8.46 7.97 -0.24
CA PHE A 144 -8.90 7.49 1.05
C PHE A 144 -9.30 8.64 1.95
N THR A 145 -10.38 8.47 2.70
CA THR A 145 -10.73 9.32 3.84
C THR A 145 -11.05 8.41 5.02
N VAL A 146 -10.38 8.63 6.13
CA VAL A 146 -10.59 7.90 7.39
C VAL A 146 -11.16 8.87 8.40
N THR A 147 -12.23 8.48 9.07
CA THR A 147 -12.82 9.22 10.19
C THR A 147 -12.75 8.36 11.44
N ASP A 148 -12.28 8.92 12.54
CA ASP A 148 -12.21 8.24 13.82
C ASP A 148 -13.48 8.42 14.67
N THR A 149 -13.54 7.74 15.81
CA THR A 149 -14.70 7.79 16.72
C THR A 149 -14.90 9.15 17.39
N LEU A 150 -13.88 10.02 17.39
CA LEU A 150 -13.96 11.42 17.85
C LEU A 150 -14.40 12.38 16.72
N GLY A 151 -14.62 11.86 15.51
CA GLY A 151 -15.03 12.67 14.35
C GLY A 151 -13.87 13.38 13.65
N ARG A 152 -12.62 13.15 14.03
CA ARG A 152 -11.45 13.66 13.31
C ARG A 152 -11.33 12.90 12.00
N SER A 153 -10.98 13.60 10.93
CA SER A 153 -10.85 12.99 9.61
C SER A 153 -9.49 13.30 9.01
N SER A 154 -8.91 12.32 8.33
CA SER A 154 -7.74 12.51 7.48
C SER A 154 -7.98 11.91 6.11
N PHE A 155 -7.27 12.41 5.10
CA PHE A 155 -7.33 11.87 3.75
C PHE A 155 -5.93 11.73 3.13
N LEU A 156 -5.83 10.83 2.15
CA LEU A 156 -4.69 10.70 1.27
C LEU A 156 -5.21 10.43 -0.13
N THR A 157 -4.76 11.23 -1.08
CA THR A 157 -5.06 11.05 -2.50
C THR A 157 -3.82 10.53 -3.21
N LYS A 158 -4.00 9.50 -4.04
CA LYS A 158 -3.01 9.06 -5.01
C LYS A 158 -3.57 9.16 -6.42
N ASN A 159 -2.69 9.59 -7.31
CA ASN A 159 -2.91 9.68 -8.75
C ASN A 159 -1.84 8.80 -9.43
N ASN A 160 -1.87 8.68 -10.76
CA ASN A 160 -0.89 7.91 -11.54
C ASN A 160 -0.74 6.48 -11.02
N LEU A 161 -1.88 5.83 -10.79
CA LEU A 161 -1.93 4.47 -10.28
C LEU A 161 -1.45 3.50 -11.36
N GLY A 162 -0.82 2.42 -10.93
CA GLY A 162 -0.39 1.34 -11.81
C GLY A 162 -1.02 0.02 -11.39
N PHE A 163 -0.87 -0.97 -12.25
CA PHE A 163 -1.23 -2.36 -11.98
C PHE A 163 -0.47 -2.90 -10.75
N GLY A 164 -1.15 -3.75 -9.98
CA GLY A 164 -0.60 -4.39 -8.78
C GLY A 164 -0.97 -3.66 -7.49
N ASP A 165 -0.08 -3.74 -6.51
CA ASP A 165 -0.32 -3.22 -5.17
C ASP A 165 -0.03 -1.72 -5.06
N SER A 166 -1.01 -0.96 -4.58
CA SER A 166 -0.83 0.44 -4.20
C SER A 166 -0.98 0.63 -2.69
N PHE A 167 0.06 1.17 -2.04
CA PHE A 167 0.12 1.37 -0.58
C PHE A 167 -0.14 2.82 -0.16
N PHE A 168 -1.12 3.07 0.70
CA PHE A 168 -1.47 4.37 1.26
C PHE A 168 -1.02 4.42 2.72
N ASN A 169 0.21 4.88 2.97
CA ASN A 169 0.79 4.88 4.32
C ASN A 169 0.01 5.82 5.24
N PHE A 170 -0.32 5.36 6.44
CA PHE A 170 -1.08 6.15 7.42
C PHE A 170 -0.36 7.44 7.82
N ALA A 171 0.98 7.42 7.82
CA ALA A 171 1.79 8.61 8.10
C ALA A 171 1.64 9.73 7.06
N ASP A 172 1.22 9.40 5.83
CA ASP A 172 1.08 10.35 4.73
C ASP A 172 -0.32 10.99 4.69
N PHE A 173 -1.25 10.54 5.55
CA PHE A 173 -2.59 11.10 5.62
C PHE A 173 -2.59 12.50 6.23
N VAL A 174 -3.27 13.43 5.57
CA VAL A 174 -3.39 14.81 6.00
C VAL A 174 -4.76 15.07 6.65
N ALA A 175 -4.80 15.88 7.70
CA ALA A 175 -6.05 16.22 8.38
C ALA A 175 -7.03 16.98 7.46
N VAL A 176 -8.33 16.77 7.67
CA VAL A 176 -9.40 17.54 7.02
C VAL A 176 -9.74 18.75 7.88
N GLY A 177 -9.55 19.96 7.34
CA GLY A 177 -9.87 21.21 8.02
C GLY A 177 -8.81 21.60 9.07
N THR A 178 -9.26 22.16 10.20
CA THR A 178 -8.37 22.62 11.30
C THR A 178 -8.29 21.63 12.47
N ASN A 179 -8.97 20.48 12.36
CA ASN A 179 -8.95 19.45 13.40
C ASN A 179 -7.62 18.67 13.37
N PRO A 180 -7.22 18.03 14.48
CA PRO A 180 -6.12 17.07 14.45
C PRO A 180 -6.42 15.92 13.48
N SER A 181 -5.38 15.26 12.97
CA SER A 181 -5.51 14.06 12.14
C SER A 181 -6.33 12.97 12.83
N ALA A 182 -7.03 12.17 12.03
CA ALA A 182 -7.71 10.97 12.49
C ALA A 182 -6.76 10.00 13.19
N ASP A 183 -7.26 9.36 14.24
CA ASP A 183 -6.57 8.29 14.95
C ASP A 183 -6.96 6.93 14.38
N PHE A 184 -5.98 6.24 13.79
CA PHE A 184 -6.16 4.95 13.15
C PHE A 184 -6.32 3.80 14.16
N THR A 185 -6.14 4.04 15.46
CA THR A 185 -6.38 3.04 16.52
C THR A 185 -7.86 2.92 16.91
N SER A 186 -8.70 3.87 16.50
CA SER A 186 -10.12 3.90 16.84
C SER A 186 -10.94 4.47 15.69
N VAL A 187 -10.98 3.76 14.57
CA VAL A 187 -11.64 4.20 13.33
C VAL A 187 -13.14 4.00 13.40
N LYS A 188 -13.89 5.03 12.98
CA LYS A 188 -15.34 5.01 12.79
C LYS A 188 -15.75 4.62 11.38
N SER A 189 -15.09 5.17 10.36
CA SER A 189 -15.39 4.85 8.96
C SER A 189 -14.16 4.99 8.07
N VAL A 190 -14.08 4.14 7.07
CA VAL A 190 -13.15 4.27 5.94
C VAL A 190 -13.96 4.57 4.68
N LYS A 191 -13.47 5.49 3.86
CA LYS A 191 -14.05 5.83 2.57
C LYS A 191 -12.98 5.75 1.49
N LEU A 192 -13.33 5.14 0.37
CA LEU A 192 -12.52 5.15 -0.85
C LEU A 192 -13.32 5.86 -1.93
N GLN A 193 -12.78 6.96 -2.43
CA GLN A 193 -13.33 7.67 -3.57
C GLN A 193 -12.51 7.39 -4.81
N VAL A 194 -13.16 6.96 -5.88
CA VAL A 194 -12.61 6.86 -7.23
C VAL A 194 -13.13 8.05 -8.04
N THR A 195 -12.24 8.82 -8.65
CA THR A 195 -12.57 9.86 -9.62
C THR A 195 -11.71 9.73 -10.86
N SER A 196 -12.25 10.10 -12.02
CA SER A 196 -11.50 10.23 -13.26
C SER A 196 -11.86 11.55 -13.96
N PRO A 197 -10.90 12.23 -14.60
CA PRO A 197 -11.20 13.38 -15.46
C PRO A 197 -11.87 12.98 -16.79
N THR A 198 -11.74 11.71 -17.21
CA THR A 198 -12.23 11.19 -18.50
C THR A 198 -12.81 9.78 -18.31
N ALA A 199 -13.00 9.03 -19.41
CA ALA A 199 -13.31 7.60 -19.34
C ALA A 199 -12.34 6.88 -18.38
N ILE A 200 -12.82 5.81 -17.76
CA ILE A 200 -12.04 5.02 -16.84
C ILE A 200 -12.58 3.60 -16.86
N ASP A 201 -11.67 2.67 -17.07
CA ASP A 201 -11.79 1.25 -16.81
C ASP A 201 -10.84 0.93 -15.66
N MET A 202 -11.41 0.54 -14.51
CA MET A 202 -10.67 0.20 -13.30
C MET A 202 -11.24 -1.06 -12.68
N GLN A 203 -10.34 -1.95 -12.25
CA GLN A 203 -10.69 -3.13 -11.48
C GLN A 203 -9.86 -3.20 -10.19
N LEU A 204 -10.55 -3.42 -9.06
CA LEU A 204 -9.95 -3.61 -7.75
C LEU A 204 -10.28 -5.02 -7.25
N GLN A 205 -9.27 -5.79 -6.88
CA GLN A 205 -9.46 -7.16 -6.38
C GLN A 205 -9.65 -7.20 -4.86
N PHE A 206 -8.98 -6.33 -4.12
CA PHE A 206 -9.13 -6.28 -2.67
C PHE A 206 -8.73 -4.93 -2.11
N LEU A 207 -9.19 -4.70 -0.88
CA LEU A 207 -8.76 -3.62 -0.02
C LEU A 207 -8.45 -4.18 1.37
N GLU A 208 -7.30 -3.81 1.93
CA GLU A 208 -6.88 -4.23 3.27
C GLU A 208 -6.01 -3.18 3.97
N ALA A 209 -5.91 -3.26 5.29
CA ALA A 209 -4.84 -2.61 6.05
C ALA A 209 -3.69 -3.62 6.16
N ALA A 210 -2.49 -3.19 5.77
CA ALA A 210 -1.32 -4.02 5.62
C ALA A 210 -0.09 -3.34 6.23
N LYS A 211 0.98 -4.13 6.40
CA LYS A 211 2.31 -3.58 6.64
C LYS A 211 2.95 -3.22 5.31
N VAL A 212 3.49 -2.01 5.20
CA VAL A 212 4.33 -1.64 4.05
C VAL A 212 5.57 -2.54 4.04
N PRO A 213 5.85 -3.25 2.93
CA PRO A 213 7.07 -4.02 2.80
C PRO A 213 8.28 -3.11 3.04
N PRO A 214 9.33 -3.57 3.75
CA PRO A 214 10.58 -2.83 3.84
C PRO A 214 11.05 -2.50 2.43
N ALA A 215 11.51 -1.27 2.20
CA ALA A 215 12.14 -0.91 0.95
C ALA A 215 13.23 -1.95 0.65
N THR A 216 13.16 -2.60 -0.51
CA THR A 216 14.15 -3.59 -0.90
C THR A 216 15.49 -2.87 -1.03
N VAL A 217 16.33 -2.98 0.01
CA VAL A 217 17.70 -2.51 -0.05
C VAL A 217 18.38 -3.39 -1.11
N PRO A 218 18.90 -2.81 -2.21
CA PRO A 218 19.63 -3.60 -3.19
C PRO A 218 20.73 -4.36 -2.45
N GLU A 219 20.71 -5.69 -2.54
CA GLU A 219 21.76 -6.49 -1.93
C GLU A 219 23.10 -5.97 -2.46
N PRO A 220 24.08 -5.67 -1.59
CA PRO A 220 25.38 -5.21 -2.04
C PRO A 220 26.06 -6.37 -2.78
N PHE A 221 25.91 -6.41 -4.11
CA PHE A 221 26.57 -7.34 -5.02
C PHE A 221 28.12 -7.22 -5.02
N THR A 222 28.72 -6.44 -4.11
CA THR A 222 30.08 -5.89 -4.26
C THR A 222 31.02 -6.08 -3.07
N MET A 223 30.67 -6.83 -2.02
CA MET A 223 31.60 -7.07 -0.88
C MET A 223 32.28 -8.45 -0.84
N LEU A 224 31.84 -9.43 -1.63
CA LEU A 224 32.56 -10.72 -1.73
C LEU A 224 33.72 -10.67 -2.73
N GLY A 225 33.68 -9.78 -3.73
CA GLY A 225 34.77 -9.61 -4.71
C GLY A 225 35.96 -8.80 -4.17
N SER A 226 35.75 -7.87 -3.25
CA SER A 226 36.77 -6.93 -2.74
C SER A 226 37.68 -7.55 -1.68
N VAL A 227 37.16 -8.49 -0.85
CA VAL A 227 38.00 -9.24 0.10
C VAL A 227 38.87 -10.28 -0.60
N ALA A 228 38.36 -10.93 -1.66
CA ALA A 228 39.15 -11.85 -2.48
C ALA A 228 40.31 -11.14 -3.19
N ALA A 229 40.08 -9.95 -3.76
CA ALA A 229 41.11 -9.17 -4.46
C ALA A 229 42.27 -8.74 -3.53
N LEU A 230 41.98 -8.36 -2.28
CA LEU A 230 43.02 -8.01 -1.30
C LEU A 230 43.80 -9.24 -0.80
N GLY A 231 43.13 -10.39 -0.66
CA GLY A 231 43.77 -11.66 -0.29
C GLY A 231 44.76 -12.17 -1.35
N PHE A 232 44.41 -12.08 -2.63
CA PHE A 232 45.31 -12.49 -3.73
C PHE A 232 46.47 -11.52 -3.93
N GLY A 233 46.26 -10.20 -3.80
CA GLY A 233 47.35 -9.20 -3.92
C GLY A 233 48.47 -9.37 -2.90
N ALA A 234 48.14 -9.69 -1.64
CA ALA A 234 49.11 -9.93 -0.59
C ALA A 234 49.90 -11.25 -0.79
N ALA A 235 49.26 -12.30 -1.33
CA ALA A 235 49.90 -13.59 -1.60
C ALA A 235 50.91 -13.51 -2.77
N PHE A 236 50.61 -12.73 -3.81
CA PHE A 236 51.54 -12.54 -4.94
C PHE A 236 52.78 -11.71 -4.57
N ARG A 237 52.63 -10.69 -3.71
CA ARG A 237 53.78 -9.86 -3.27
C ARG A 237 54.82 -10.66 -2.46
N ARG A 238 54.38 -11.64 -1.65
CA ARG A 238 55.29 -12.52 -0.89
C ARG A 238 56.06 -13.52 -1.75
N LYS A 239 55.53 -13.95 -2.90
CA LYS A 239 56.27 -14.86 -3.80
C LYS A 239 57.38 -14.15 -4.59
N TYR A 240 57.19 -12.88 -4.95
CA TYR A 240 58.20 -12.11 -5.69
C TYR A 240 59.43 -11.74 -4.84
N GLN A 241 59.26 -11.47 -3.54
CA GLN A 241 60.38 -11.11 -2.66
C GLN A 241 61.27 -12.29 -2.22
N LYS A 242 60.90 -13.54 -2.52
CA LYS A 242 61.72 -14.73 -2.22
C LYS A 242 62.61 -15.18 -3.40
N LYS A 243 62.59 -14.46 -4.52
CA LYS A 243 63.34 -14.79 -5.75
C LYS A 243 64.37 -13.73 -6.17
N ALA A 244 64.65 -12.75 -5.32
CA ALA A 244 65.75 -11.80 -5.45
C ALA A 244 66.65 -11.94 -4.22
#